data_AF-A0A257GLC6-F1
#
_entry.id   AF-A0A257GLC6-F1
#
_cell.length_a   1.000
_cell.length_b   1.000
_cell.length_c   1.000
_cell.angle_alpha   90.00
_cell.angle_beta   90.00
_cell.angle_gamma   90.00
#
_symmetry.space_group_name_H-M   'P 1'
#
loop_
_entity.id
_entity.type
_entity.pdbx_description
1 polymer ?
#
loop_
_entity_poly.entity_id
_entity_poly.type
_entity_poly.pdbx_seq_one_letter_code
_entity_poly.pdbx_strand_id
1 'polypeptide(L)'
;MKYEAAEALSEQEIIDRLHQAQHDDEIIRTLVSAVFYTETDFAGRLLLSAFERIDFSSRRILANVVTSFMQMHRTAFLADEFLAELRKSGSDVEAMIGSIEEIEEFRSLFVARSSHLRDQ
;
A
#
# COMPACT_ATOMS: atom_id res chain seq x y z
N MET A 1 -17.80 -5.67 14.29
CA MET A 1 -17.30 -4.50 13.54
C MET A 1 -18.37 -4.10 12.54
N LYS A 2 -18.68 -2.80 12.41
CA LYS A 2 -19.53 -2.31 11.33
C LYS A 2 -18.65 -2.06 10.11
N TYR A 3 -19.08 -2.49 8.95
CA TYR A 3 -18.43 -2.12 7.69
C TYR A 3 -18.69 -0.63 7.44
N GLU A 4 -17.63 0.17 7.37
CA GLU A 4 -17.69 1.57 6.92
C GLU A 4 -17.12 1.61 5.51
N ALA A 5 -17.93 2.02 4.54
CA ALA A 5 -17.45 2.29 3.20
C ALA A 5 -16.46 3.47 3.26
N ALA A 6 -15.40 3.39 2.47
CA ALA A 6 -14.46 4.50 2.34
C ALA A 6 -15.19 5.75 1.83
N GLU A 7 -14.89 6.91 2.41
CA GLU A 7 -15.38 8.18 1.91
C GLU A 7 -14.75 8.47 0.55
N ALA A 8 -15.53 8.93 -0.43
CA ALA A 8 -14.99 9.33 -1.72
C ALA A 8 -14.39 10.73 -1.62
N LEU A 9 -13.08 10.85 -1.85
CA LEU A 9 -12.33 12.09 -1.79
C LEU A 9 -11.64 12.35 -3.13
N SER A 10 -11.57 13.62 -3.53
CA SER A 10 -10.70 14.05 -4.62
C SER A 10 -9.21 13.97 -4.21
N GLU A 11 -8.31 13.94 -5.19
CA GLU A 11 -6.87 13.95 -4.95
C GLU A 11 -6.42 15.14 -4.09
N GLN A 12 -7.01 16.32 -4.31
CA GLN A 12 -6.69 17.52 -3.54
C GLN A 12 -7.14 17.38 -2.08
N GLU A 13 -8.35 16.88 -1.84
CA GLU A 13 -8.84 16.64 -0.47
C GLU A 13 -8.01 15.58 0.26
N ILE A 14 -7.54 14.55 -0.46
CA ILE A 14 -6.62 13.55 0.07
C ILE A 14 -5.31 14.20 0.50
N ILE A 15 -4.69 15.00 -0.36
CA ILE A 15 -3.45 15.71 -0.05
C ILE A 15 -3.64 16.62 1.18
N ASP A 16 -4.71 17.41 1.20
CA ASP A 16 -4.98 18.35 2.28
C ASP A 16 -5.20 17.62 3.62
N ARG A 17 -5.97 16.52 3.62
CA ARG A 17 -6.17 15.70 4.82
C ARG A 17 -4.88 15.02 5.26
N LEU A 18 -4.09 14.50 4.34
CA LEU A 18 -2.78 13.91 4.67
C LEU A 18 -1.82 14.96 5.25
N HIS A 19 -1.86 16.21 4.80
CA HIS A 19 -1.04 17.28 5.39
C HIS A 19 -1.50 17.68 6.80
N GLN A 20 -2.81 17.63 7.06
CA GLN A 20 -3.38 18.04 8.34
C GLN A 20 -3.41 16.92 9.38
N ALA A 21 -3.36 15.66 8.94
CA ALA A 21 -3.46 14.49 9.80
C ALA A 21 -2.43 14.50 10.94
N GLN A 22 -2.92 14.28 12.16
CA GLN A 22 -2.10 14.24 13.37
C GLN A 22 -1.91 12.81 13.89
N HIS A 23 -2.71 11.87 13.40
CA HIS A 23 -2.74 10.50 13.87
C HIS A 23 -2.66 9.52 12.69
N ASP A 24 -1.99 8.39 12.91
CA ASP A 24 -1.84 7.33 11.90
C ASP A 24 -3.18 6.81 11.37
N ASP A 25 -4.21 6.72 12.23
CA ASP A 25 -5.53 6.27 11.82
C ASP A 25 -6.19 7.22 10.80
N GLU A 26 -5.93 8.52 10.89
CA GLU A 26 -6.41 9.52 9.94
C GLU A 26 -5.67 9.38 8.60
N ILE A 27 -4.36 9.15 8.66
CA ILE A 27 -3.51 8.89 7.50
C ILE A 27 -4.01 7.63 6.78
N ILE A 28 -4.15 6.52 7.49
CA ILE A 28 -4.59 5.23 6.93
C ILE A 28 -5.99 5.35 6.34
N ARG A 29 -6.95 5.98 7.03
CA ARG A 29 -8.31 6.18 6.52
C ARG A 29 -8.32 6.99 5.21
N THR A 30 -7.49 8.04 5.15
CA THR A 30 -7.35 8.88 3.95
C THR A 30 -6.71 8.11 2.80
N LEU A 31 -5.71 7.28 3.08
CA LEU A 31 -5.08 6.40 2.07
C LEU A 31 -6.03 5.33 1.54
N VAL A 32 -6.89 4.77 2.39
CA VAL A 32 -7.94 3.83 1.94
C VAL A 32 -8.87 4.53 0.94
N SER A 33 -9.26 5.79 1.18
CA SER A 33 -10.01 6.57 0.18
C SER A 33 -9.27 6.70 -1.14
N ALA A 34 -7.98 7.06 -1.09
CA ALA A 34 -7.14 7.14 -2.29
C ALA A 34 -7.13 5.82 -3.07
N VAL A 35 -6.95 4.70 -2.37
CA VAL A 35 -6.96 3.36 -2.97
C VAL A 35 -8.27 3.08 -3.71
N PHE A 36 -9.43 3.47 -3.18
CA PHE A 36 -10.72 3.20 -3.83
C PHE A 36 -11.11 4.16 -4.95
N TYR A 37 -10.70 5.43 -4.87
CA TYR A 37 -11.32 6.50 -5.66
C TYR A 37 -10.36 7.32 -6.52
N THR A 38 -9.06 7.01 -6.53
CA THR A 38 -8.07 7.75 -7.32
C THR A 38 -7.27 6.83 -8.25
N GLU A 39 -6.47 7.44 -9.11
CA GLU A 39 -5.61 6.72 -10.05
C GLU A 39 -4.57 5.86 -9.34
N THR A 40 -4.25 4.72 -9.94
CA THR A 40 -3.34 3.72 -9.37
C THR A 40 -1.95 4.28 -9.03
N ASP A 41 -1.38 5.13 -9.90
CA ASP A 41 -0.06 5.73 -9.66
C ASP A 41 -0.09 6.71 -8.48
N PHE A 42 -1.14 7.53 -8.39
CA PHE A 42 -1.32 8.48 -7.29
C PHE A 42 -1.47 7.76 -5.95
N ALA A 43 -2.41 6.81 -5.86
CA ALA A 43 -2.62 6.01 -4.65
C ALA A 43 -1.36 5.24 -4.23
N GLY A 44 -0.67 4.61 -5.18
CA GLY A 44 0.54 3.84 -4.91
C GLY A 44 1.69 4.69 -4.33
N ARG A 45 1.92 5.89 -4.89
CA ARG A 45 2.94 6.83 -4.38
C ARG A 45 2.61 7.34 -2.99
N LEU A 46 1.33 7.63 -2.72
CA LEU A 46 0.90 8.06 -1.39
C LEU A 46 1.12 6.96 -0.34
N LEU A 47 0.76 5.71 -0.66
CA LEU A 47 1.01 4.56 0.22
C LEU A 47 2.50 4.42 0.54
N LEU A 48 3.37 4.57 -0.46
CA LEU A 48 4.81 4.48 -0.26
C LEU A 48 5.32 5.58 0.67
N SER A 49 4.92 6.83 0.42
CA SER A 49 5.29 7.99 1.26
C SER A 49 4.81 7.87 2.72
N ALA A 50 3.71 7.13 2.94
CA ALA A 50 3.14 6.97 4.27
C ALA A 50 4.02 6.13 5.21
N PHE A 51 4.82 5.19 4.69
CA PHE A 51 5.74 4.40 5.51
C PHE A 51 6.78 5.25 6.25
N GLU A 52 7.14 6.41 5.70
CA GLU A 52 8.06 7.36 6.33
C GLU A 52 7.39 8.19 7.44
N ARG A 53 6.06 8.24 7.45
CA ARG A 53 5.28 9.12 8.33
C ARG A 53 4.61 8.41 9.49
N ILE A 54 4.20 7.16 9.30
CA ILE A 54 3.44 6.42 10.32
C ILE A 54 4.35 5.70 11.31
N ASP A 55 3.84 5.55 12.53
CA ASP A 55 4.53 4.82 13.59
C ASP A 55 4.60 3.33 13.29
N PHE A 56 5.60 2.70 13.90
CA PHE A 56 5.88 1.28 13.72
C PHE A 56 4.65 0.38 13.99
N SER A 57 3.89 0.67 15.06
CA SER A 57 2.70 -0.11 15.42
C SER A 57 1.61 -0.11 14.36
N SER A 58 1.55 0.93 13.52
CA SER A 58 0.55 1.11 12.48
C SER A 58 1.00 0.57 11.12
N ARG A 59 2.30 0.28 10.95
CA ARG A 59 2.86 -0.23 9.68
C ARG A 59 2.25 -1.54 9.22
N ARG A 60 1.84 -2.42 10.14
CA ARG A 60 1.12 -3.65 9.78
C ARG A 60 -0.19 -3.35 9.06
N ILE A 61 -0.91 -2.34 9.52
CA ILE A 61 -2.19 -1.96 8.92
C ILE A 61 -1.92 -1.38 7.54
N LEU A 62 -0.92 -0.49 7.41
CA LEU A 62 -0.52 0.04 6.10
C LEU A 62 -0.06 -1.06 5.13
N ALA A 63 0.68 -2.07 5.61
CA ALA A 63 1.09 -3.22 4.80
C ALA A 63 -0.12 -3.98 4.24
N ASN A 64 -1.15 -4.20 5.06
CA ASN A 64 -2.40 -4.82 4.59
C ASN A 64 -3.16 -3.93 3.57
N VAL A 65 -3.07 -2.61 3.71
CA VAL A 65 -3.63 -1.68 2.71
C VAL A 65 -2.85 -1.79 1.39
N VAL A 66 -1.52 -1.94 1.45
CA VAL A 66 -0.69 -2.17 0.25
C VAL A 66 -1.06 -3.48 -0.45
N THR A 67 -1.21 -4.59 0.29
CA THR A 67 -1.60 -5.87 -0.33
C THR A 67 -2.98 -5.76 -0.98
N SER A 68 -3.93 -5.12 -0.30
CA SER A 68 -5.27 -4.83 -0.84
C SER A 68 -5.22 -3.95 -2.09
N PHE A 69 -4.38 -2.89 -2.07
CA PHE A 69 -4.17 -2.00 -3.22
C PHE A 69 -3.65 -2.78 -4.44
N MET A 70 -2.61 -3.59 -4.26
CA MET A 70 -2.00 -4.38 -5.34
C MET A 70 -3.01 -5.35 -5.95
N GLN A 71 -3.78 -6.04 -5.12
CA GLN A 71 -4.82 -6.98 -5.57
C GLN A 71 -5.97 -6.28 -6.29
N MET A 72 -6.47 -5.17 -5.74
CA MET A 72 -7.61 -4.44 -6.29
C MET A 72 -7.27 -3.78 -7.62
N HIS A 73 -6.11 -3.12 -7.71
CA HIS A 73 -5.63 -2.46 -8.93
C HIS A 73 -4.91 -3.41 -9.88
N ARG A 74 -4.74 -4.69 -9.47
CA ARG A 74 -4.03 -5.73 -10.23
C ARG A 74 -2.67 -5.25 -10.73
N THR A 75 -1.87 -4.68 -9.83
CA THR A 75 -0.60 -4.05 -10.17
C THR A 75 0.51 -4.44 -9.21
N ALA A 76 1.73 -4.55 -9.73
CA ALA A 76 2.95 -4.84 -8.97
C ALA A 76 4.07 -3.81 -9.22
N PHE A 77 3.75 -2.66 -9.82
CA PHE A 77 4.76 -1.71 -10.29
C PHE A 77 5.60 -1.07 -9.17
N LEU A 78 5.08 -0.99 -7.95
CA LEU A 78 5.79 -0.51 -6.74
C LEU A 78 6.11 -1.64 -5.75
N ALA A 79 5.97 -2.90 -6.16
CA ALA A 79 6.13 -4.03 -5.24
C ALA A 79 7.53 -4.08 -4.62
N ASP A 80 8.57 -3.76 -5.41
CA ASP A 80 9.95 -3.75 -4.92
C ASP A 80 10.20 -2.64 -3.89
N GLU A 81 9.62 -1.47 -4.12
CA GLU A 81 9.66 -0.33 -3.20
C GLU A 81 8.93 -0.63 -1.90
N PHE A 82 7.74 -1.23 -1.97
CA PHE A 82 7.00 -1.66 -0.77
C PHE A 82 7.78 -2.71 0.02
N LEU A 83 8.37 -3.71 -0.65
CA LEU A 83 9.20 -4.72 0.02
C LEU A 83 10.42 -4.08 0.68
N ALA A 84 11.04 -3.10 0.04
CA ALA A 84 12.15 -2.36 0.62
C ALA A 84 11.72 -1.65 1.92
N GLU A 85 10.59 -0.94 1.92
CA GLU A 85 10.09 -0.28 3.14
C GLU A 85 9.74 -1.27 4.25
N LEU A 86 9.05 -2.36 3.93
CA LEU A 86 8.65 -3.37 4.92
C LEU A 86 9.86 -4.02 5.58
N ARG A 87 10.94 -4.26 4.83
CA ARG A 87 12.18 -4.86 5.33
C ARG A 87 13.05 -3.90 6.16
N LYS A 88 12.87 -2.58 6.04
CA LYS A 88 13.55 -1.60 6.91
C LYS A 88 13.13 -1.69 8.38
N SER A 89 12.04 -2.40 8.68
CA SER A 89 11.43 -2.54 10.00
C SER A 89 12.28 -3.25 11.06
N GLY A 90 13.49 -3.71 10.73
CA GLY A 90 14.45 -4.23 11.71
C GLY A 90 13.92 -5.43 12.51
N SER A 91 13.89 -5.30 13.85
CA SER A 91 13.47 -6.37 14.78
C SER A 91 12.03 -6.83 14.60
N ASP A 92 11.19 -6.01 13.98
CA ASP A 92 9.76 -6.29 13.84
C ASP A 92 9.37 -6.74 12.42
N VAL A 93 10.36 -7.11 11.60
CA VAL A 93 10.11 -7.79 10.32
C VAL A 93 9.24 -9.02 10.54
N GLU A 94 9.35 -9.72 11.67
CA GLU A 94 8.48 -10.85 12.01
C GLU A 94 6.99 -10.50 11.99
N ALA A 95 6.63 -9.30 12.46
CA ALA A 95 5.24 -8.83 12.44
C ALA A 95 4.74 -8.50 11.01
N MET A 96 5.67 -8.30 10.06
CA MET A 96 5.40 -7.97 8.66
C MET A 96 5.58 -9.17 7.71
N ILE A 97 6.10 -10.32 8.16
CA ILE A 97 6.44 -11.47 7.30
C ILE A 97 5.27 -11.86 6.38
N GLY A 98 4.06 -11.97 6.93
CA GLY A 98 2.89 -12.35 6.13
C GLY A 98 2.61 -11.38 4.97
N SER A 99 2.72 -10.06 5.21
CA SER A 99 2.53 -9.07 4.15
C SER A 99 3.70 -9.06 3.15
N ILE A 100 4.92 -9.33 3.60
CA ILE A 100 6.10 -9.45 2.73
C ILE A 100 5.93 -10.63 1.77
N GLU A 101 5.59 -11.81 2.30
CA GLU A 101 5.37 -13.03 1.51
C GLU A 101 4.23 -12.84 0.51
N GLU A 102 3.12 -12.21 0.92
CA GLU A 102 1.99 -11.93 0.03
C GLU A 102 2.37 -10.99 -1.13
N ILE A 103 3.17 -9.95 -0.86
CA ILE A 103 3.64 -9.03 -1.91
C ILE A 103 4.64 -9.73 -2.84
N GLU A 104 5.53 -10.57 -2.31
CA GLU A 104 6.47 -11.36 -3.12
C GLU A 104 5.75 -12.34 -4.05
N GLU A 105 4.79 -13.09 -3.50
CA GLU A 105 3.96 -14.02 -4.27
C GLU A 105 3.22 -13.27 -5.37
N PHE A 106 2.54 -12.18 -5.02
CA PHE A 106 1.79 -11.39 -5.99
C PHE A 106 2.68 -10.82 -7.08
N ARG A 107 3.84 -10.24 -6.73
CA ARG A 107 4.83 -9.73 -7.70
C ARG A 107 5.29 -10.81 -8.66
N SER A 108 5.53 -12.04 -8.17
CA SER A 108 6.00 -13.15 -9.00
C SER A 108 5.04 -13.49 -10.15
N LEU A 109 3.73 -13.32 -9.95
CA LEU A 109 2.70 -13.55 -10.97
C LEU A 109 2.85 -12.60 -12.18
N PHE A 110 3.36 -11.38 -11.96
CA PHE A 110 3.57 -10.39 -13.02
C PHE A 110 4.92 -10.56 -13.71
N VAL A 111 5.95 -10.98 -12.97
CA VAL A 111 7.27 -11.29 -13.54
C VAL A 111 7.20 -12.52 -14.46
N ALA A 112 6.54 -13.59 -14.01
CA ALA A 112 6.39 -14.82 -14.79
C ALA A 112 5.61 -14.62 -16.10
N ARG A 113 4.62 -13.71 -16.09
CA ARG A 113 3.85 -13.34 -17.29
C ARG A 113 4.68 -12.62 -18.34
N SER A 114 5.70 -11.88 -17.89
CA SER A 114 6.59 -11.10 -18.76
C SER A 114 7.62 -11.98 -19.47
N SER A 115 8.04 -13.07 -18.84
CA SER A 115 8.95 -14.07 -19.45
C SER A 115 8.28 -14.91 -20.53
N HIS A 116 7.01 -15.29 -20.38
CA HIS A 116 6.32 -16.12 -21.37
C HIS A 116 5.99 -15.43 -22.70
N LEU A 117 6.02 -14.09 -22.74
CA LEU A 117 5.80 -13.30 -23.96
C LEU A 117 7.09 -13.01 -24.74
N ARG A 118 8.27 -13.35 -24.19
CA ARG A 118 9.57 -13.15 -24.86
C ARG A 118 10.07 -14.37 -25.63
N ASP A 119 9.46 -15.53 -25.41
CA ASP A 119 9.82 -16.81 -26.05
C ASP A 119 8.83 -17.25 -27.14
N GLN A 120 8.01 -16.34 -27.67
CA GLN A 120 7.16 -16.53 -28.86
C GLN A 120 7.52 -15.50 -29.94
#